data_AF-A0A958GC58-F1
#
_entry.id   AF-A0A958GC58-F1
#
_cell.length_a   1.000
_cell.length_b   1.000
_cell.length_c   1.000
_cell.angle_alpha   90.00
_cell.angle_beta   90.00
_cell.angle_gamma   90.00
#
_symmetry.space_group_name_H-M   'P 1'
#
loop_
_entity.id
_entity.type
_entity.pdbx_description
1 polymer ?
#
loop_
_entity_poly.entity_id
_entity_poly.type
_entity_poly.pdbx_seq_one_letter_code
_entity_poly.pdbx_strand_id
1 'polypeptide(L)'
;PAHTGSKAALHYHLDVPAGEAVEVRLRLSPQKQRRPFQKFAEMFSRRIAEADEFYEDLQRGMVDADARNVQRQAFAGMLWSKQFYYFDVTQWLEGDPAQPNPPPERWQGRNREWLHLNNADIISMPDKWEYPWYAAWDLAFHCLPLAVVDGAFAKEQLVLLTREWYMHPNGQLPAYEWSFSDVNPPVHAWAAWRVYKIDARMNGKADIAFLERVFHKLLLNFTWWVNRKDAGGNNIFQGGFLGLDNIGVFDRSAELPTGGHLEQADGTSWMAMYCLNMMRIAIELALEKPIYQDMATKFFEHFLYIAAAMTNIGGNEVNLWDDEDKFYYDVLNTPQGHLIPLKIRSLIGLIPLFAVEILEPETLDKLPEFKARLEWFLNYRPDLTELISRWNEPGAGERRLLSLLRGHRMK
;
A
#
# COMPACT_ATOMS: atom_id res chain seq x y z
N PRO A 1 11.49 45.47 9.60
CA PRO A 1 10.87 45.00 8.33
C PRO A 1 9.98 46.10 7.72
N ALA A 2 9.97 46.26 6.39
CA ALA A 2 9.22 47.31 5.70
C ALA A 2 7.70 47.09 5.60
N HIS A 3 7.15 46.09 6.30
CA HIS A 3 5.72 45.71 6.27
C HIS A 3 5.15 45.43 4.86
N THR A 4 5.99 44.97 3.94
CA THR A 4 5.62 44.58 2.57
C THR A 4 5.88 43.09 2.37
N GLY A 5 4.98 42.39 1.66
CA GLY A 5 5.13 40.96 1.35
C GLY A 5 3.80 40.26 1.01
N SER A 6 3.89 39.06 0.41
CA SER A 6 2.74 38.21 0.07
C SER A 6 2.38 37.21 1.17
N LYS A 7 3.20 37.11 2.22
CA LYS A 7 3.00 36.21 3.37
C LYS A 7 2.97 37.04 4.66
N ALA A 8 2.09 36.66 5.57
CA ALA A 8 2.01 37.22 6.91
C ALA A 8 1.90 36.09 7.93
N ALA A 9 2.42 36.31 9.13
CA ALA A 9 2.29 35.39 10.25
C ALA A 9 1.82 36.16 11.48
N LEU A 10 1.02 35.49 12.32
CA LEU A 10 0.72 35.98 13.66
C LEU A 10 1.86 35.53 14.58
N HIS A 11 2.50 36.48 15.26
CA HIS A 11 3.59 36.20 16.19
C HIS A 11 3.13 36.51 17.62
N TYR A 12 3.01 35.48 18.45
CA TYR A 12 2.67 35.58 19.87
C TYR A 12 3.89 35.22 20.70
N HIS A 13 4.29 36.10 21.62
CA HIS A 13 5.29 35.81 22.64
C HIS A 13 4.55 35.55 23.95
N LEU A 14 4.60 34.32 24.46
CA LEU A 14 3.85 33.88 25.63
C LEU A 14 4.81 33.20 26.61
N ASP A 15 4.81 33.64 27.85
CA ASP A 15 5.50 32.96 28.95
C ASP A 15 4.52 31.98 29.60
N VAL A 16 4.78 30.68 29.48
CA VAL A 16 3.93 29.60 30.03
C VAL A 16 4.66 28.94 31.20
N PRO A 17 4.28 29.20 32.46
CA PRO A 17 4.90 28.54 33.60
C PRO A 17 4.71 27.02 33.60
N ALA A 18 5.55 26.30 34.33
CA ALA A 18 5.46 24.84 34.43
C ALA A 18 4.10 24.40 34.99
N GLY A 19 3.40 23.53 34.26
CA GLY A 19 2.06 23.04 34.63
C GLY A 19 0.90 23.99 34.32
N GLU A 20 1.19 25.21 33.87
CA GLU A 20 0.18 26.21 33.49
C GLU A 20 -0.15 26.16 31.98
N ALA A 21 -1.21 26.84 31.57
CA ALA A 21 -1.62 26.93 30.17
C ALA A 21 -1.98 28.37 29.77
N VAL A 22 -1.75 28.70 28.50
CA VAL A 22 -2.19 29.96 27.87
C VAL A 22 -3.05 29.64 26.66
N GLU A 23 -4.21 30.29 26.55
CA GLU A 23 -5.15 30.09 25.44
C GLU A 23 -5.14 31.28 24.48
N VAL A 24 -4.94 31.01 23.18
CA VAL A 24 -5.06 32.02 22.12
C VAL A 24 -6.28 31.71 21.27
N ARG A 25 -7.28 32.60 21.28
CA ARG A 25 -8.49 32.48 20.45
C ARG A 25 -8.28 33.22 19.14
N LEU A 26 -8.33 32.48 18.02
CA LEU A 26 -8.13 33.02 16.68
C LEU A 26 -9.37 32.85 15.82
N ARG A 27 -9.64 33.85 14.97
CA ARG A 27 -10.67 33.77 13.93
C ARG A 27 -10.18 34.49 12.69
N LEU A 28 -9.79 33.73 11.68
CA LEU A 28 -9.50 34.26 10.35
C LEU A 28 -10.82 34.56 9.64
N SER A 29 -10.99 35.78 9.15
CA SER A 29 -12.20 36.20 8.43
C SER A 29 -11.84 37.28 7.42
N PRO A 30 -12.40 37.23 6.19
CA PRO A 30 -12.23 38.30 5.21
C PRO A 30 -13.00 39.58 5.61
N GLN A 31 -13.87 39.50 6.63
CA GLN A 31 -14.69 40.61 7.09
C GLN A 31 -14.43 40.90 8.57
N LYS A 32 -14.38 42.19 8.92
CA LYS A 32 -14.26 42.62 10.31
C LYS A 32 -15.50 42.23 11.10
N GLN A 33 -15.31 41.42 12.14
CA GLN A 33 -16.39 40.97 13.02
C GLN A 33 -16.45 41.84 14.28
N ARG A 34 -17.64 42.32 14.67
CA ARG A 34 -17.82 43.12 15.91
C ARG A 34 -17.68 42.29 17.19
N ARG A 35 -18.10 41.03 17.16
CA ARG A 35 -18.06 40.09 18.30
C ARG A 35 -17.57 38.69 17.84
N PRO A 36 -16.31 38.56 17.42
CA PRO A 36 -15.80 37.35 16.75
C PRO A 36 -15.92 36.07 17.59
N PHE A 37 -15.89 36.19 18.92
CA PHE A 37 -15.83 35.07 19.86
C PHE A 37 -17.09 34.90 20.72
N GLN A 38 -18.19 35.60 20.42
CA GLN A 38 -19.41 35.57 21.25
C GLN A 38 -19.96 34.15 21.47
N LYS A 39 -19.81 33.26 20.47
CA LYS A 39 -20.28 31.88 20.51
C LYS A 39 -19.13 30.86 20.63
N PHE A 40 -17.91 31.31 20.96
CA PHE A 40 -16.73 30.44 20.94
C PHE A 40 -16.86 29.27 21.91
N ALA A 41 -17.16 29.55 23.18
CA ALA A 41 -17.29 28.51 24.21
C ALA A 41 -18.42 27.52 23.88
N GLU A 42 -19.59 28.02 23.52
CA GLU A 42 -20.74 27.18 23.10
C GLU A 42 -20.37 26.27 21.92
N MET A 43 -19.72 26.82 20.89
CA MET A 43 -19.29 26.06 19.72
C MET A 43 -18.27 24.99 20.09
N PHE A 44 -17.27 25.33 20.91
CA PHE A 44 -16.22 24.42 21.32
C PHE A 44 -16.78 23.26 22.16
N SER A 45 -17.60 23.56 23.17
CA SER A 45 -18.31 22.54 23.96
C SER A 45 -19.19 21.64 23.09
N ARG A 46 -19.89 22.21 22.11
CA ARG A 46 -20.69 21.42 21.16
C ARG A 46 -19.82 20.49 20.32
N ARG A 47 -18.66 20.95 19.81
CA ARG A 47 -17.73 20.09 19.03
C ARG A 47 -17.15 18.95 19.88
N ILE A 48 -16.87 19.20 21.16
CA ILE A 48 -16.47 18.14 22.11
C ILE A 48 -17.57 17.09 22.23
N ALA A 49 -18.81 17.51 22.50
CA ALA A 49 -19.94 16.59 22.64
C ALA A 49 -20.21 15.78 21.36
N GLU A 50 -20.19 16.42 20.19
CA GLU A 50 -20.33 15.74 18.89
C GLU A 50 -19.20 14.70 18.67
N ALA A 51 -17.97 15.02 19.06
CA ALA A 51 -16.85 14.08 18.98
C ALA A 51 -17.01 12.91 19.97
N ASP A 52 -17.46 13.18 21.19
CA ASP A 52 -17.72 12.15 22.19
C ASP A 52 -18.82 11.19 21.73
N GLU A 53 -19.94 11.71 21.22
CA GLU A 53 -21.03 10.92 20.64
C GLU A 53 -20.55 10.03 19.49
N PHE A 54 -19.74 10.58 18.57
CA PHE A 54 -19.14 9.81 17.47
C PHE A 54 -18.28 8.64 17.97
N TYR A 55 -17.40 8.89 18.95
CA TYR A 55 -16.54 7.84 19.49
C TYR A 55 -17.30 6.84 20.38
N GLU A 56 -18.38 7.26 21.05
CA GLU A 56 -19.27 6.35 21.78
C GLU A 56 -19.91 5.31 20.86
N ASP A 57 -20.36 5.72 19.68
CA ASP A 57 -20.91 4.80 18.70
C ASP A 57 -19.82 3.87 18.12
N LEU A 58 -18.67 4.44 17.72
CA LEU A 58 -17.57 3.68 17.16
C LEU A 58 -16.99 2.64 18.14
N GLN A 59 -17.00 2.94 19.43
CA GLN A 59 -16.45 2.11 20.50
C GLN A 59 -17.49 1.19 21.14
N ARG A 60 -18.67 1.03 20.52
CA ARG A 60 -19.72 0.16 21.02
C ARG A 60 -19.19 -1.27 21.20
N GLY A 61 -19.31 -1.79 22.42
CA GLY A 61 -18.83 -3.12 22.81
C GLY A 61 -17.41 -3.15 23.39
N MET A 62 -16.68 -2.03 23.39
CA MET A 62 -15.42 -1.89 24.11
C MET A 62 -15.71 -1.46 25.56
N VAL A 63 -15.60 -2.39 26.51
CA VAL A 63 -15.93 -2.13 27.92
C VAL A 63 -14.80 -1.47 28.71
N ASP A 64 -13.55 -1.67 28.29
CA ASP A 64 -12.38 -1.10 28.96
C ASP A 64 -12.16 0.37 28.56
N ALA A 65 -12.19 1.25 29.55
CA ALA A 65 -12.02 2.69 29.34
C ALA A 65 -10.61 3.05 28.86
N ASP A 66 -9.58 2.30 29.27
CA ASP A 66 -8.21 2.58 28.82
C ASP A 66 -8.02 2.20 27.35
N ALA A 67 -8.49 1.01 26.93
CA ALA A 67 -8.52 0.63 25.52
C ALA A 67 -9.26 1.66 24.63
N ARG A 68 -10.40 2.21 25.11
CA ARG A 68 -11.13 3.27 24.42
C ARG A 68 -10.30 4.54 24.27
N ASN A 69 -9.59 4.92 25.33
CA ASN A 69 -8.71 6.08 25.34
C ASN A 69 -7.53 5.91 24.37
N VAL A 70 -6.85 4.76 24.41
CA VAL A 70 -5.74 4.43 23.49
C VAL A 70 -6.20 4.48 22.04
N GLN A 71 -7.35 3.89 21.72
CA GLN A 71 -7.87 3.89 20.35
C GLN A 71 -8.19 5.32 19.86
N ARG A 72 -8.85 6.14 20.68
CA ARG A 72 -9.19 7.52 20.31
C ARG A 72 -7.92 8.36 20.09
N GLN A 73 -6.90 8.18 20.92
CA GLN A 73 -5.61 8.85 20.74
C GLN A 73 -4.88 8.38 19.50
N ALA A 74 -4.92 7.09 19.17
CA ALA A 74 -4.33 6.57 17.93
C ALA A 74 -5.00 7.18 16.70
N PHE A 75 -6.34 7.25 16.66
CA PHE A 75 -7.06 7.94 15.57
C PHE A 75 -6.75 9.43 15.53
N ALA A 76 -6.68 10.11 16.68
CA ALA A 76 -6.25 11.50 16.73
C ALA A 76 -4.86 11.67 16.13
N GLY A 77 -3.90 10.81 16.46
CA GLY A 77 -2.57 10.79 15.85
C GLY A 77 -2.63 10.74 14.32
N MET A 78 -3.38 9.78 13.77
CA MET A 78 -3.57 9.65 12.32
C MET A 78 -4.17 10.92 11.68
N LEU A 79 -5.21 11.49 12.31
CA LEU A 79 -5.86 12.70 11.80
C LEU A 79 -4.95 13.94 11.87
N TRP A 80 -4.12 14.05 12.90
CA TRP A 80 -3.18 15.15 13.12
C TRP A 80 -1.86 15.00 12.34
N SER A 81 -1.59 13.83 11.78
CA SER A 81 -0.48 13.60 10.84
C SER A 81 -0.85 13.90 9.38
N LYS A 82 -2.09 14.31 9.10
CA LYS A 82 -2.47 14.84 7.78
C LYS A 82 -1.77 16.18 7.55
N GLN A 83 -1.00 16.30 6.46
CA GLN A 83 -0.26 17.52 6.12
C GLN A 83 -0.54 17.93 4.68
N PHE A 84 -0.65 19.24 4.45
CA PHE A 84 -0.57 19.77 3.09
C PHE A 84 0.86 19.61 2.60
N TYR A 85 1.04 18.81 1.55
CA TYR A 85 2.34 18.51 0.97
C TYR A 85 2.42 19.07 -0.44
N TYR A 86 3.24 20.10 -0.62
CA TYR A 86 3.48 20.72 -1.91
C TYR A 86 4.89 20.40 -2.41
N PHE A 87 4.96 19.71 -3.54
CA PHE A 87 6.22 19.43 -4.20
C PHE A 87 6.01 19.22 -5.69
N ASP A 88 6.47 20.19 -6.48
CA ASP A 88 6.52 20.13 -7.93
C ASP A 88 7.97 19.85 -8.36
N VAL A 89 8.18 18.70 -9.00
CA VAL A 89 9.53 18.24 -9.38
C VAL A 89 10.16 19.18 -10.41
N THR A 90 9.39 19.67 -11.38
CA THR A 90 9.91 20.57 -12.42
C THR A 90 10.32 21.89 -11.80
N GLN A 91 9.45 22.48 -10.96
CA GLN A 91 9.75 23.72 -10.24
C GLN A 91 10.99 23.57 -9.34
N TRP A 92 11.16 22.43 -8.68
CA TRP A 92 12.33 22.15 -7.84
C TRP A 92 13.65 22.13 -8.64
N LEU A 93 13.63 21.52 -9.83
CA LEU A 93 14.79 21.42 -10.72
C LEU A 93 15.15 22.76 -11.34
N GLU A 94 14.16 23.53 -11.80
CA GLU A 94 14.35 24.87 -12.38
C GLU A 94 14.80 25.91 -11.34
N GLY A 95 14.32 25.79 -10.10
CA GLY A 95 14.58 26.72 -9.02
C GLY A 95 13.58 27.88 -8.95
N ASP A 96 13.73 28.70 -7.91
CA ASP A 96 12.89 29.89 -7.72
C ASP A 96 13.36 31.01 -8.68
N PRO A 97 12.50 31.56 -9.56
CA PRO A 97 12.86 32.67 -10.45
C PRO A 97 13.39 33.92 -9.74
N ALA A 98 13.07 34.10 -8.45
CA ALA A 98 13.57 35.22 -7.63
C ALA A 98 14.94 34.94 -6.97
N GLN A 99 15.50 33.74 -7.15
CA GLN A 99 16.80 33.33 -6.63
C GLN A 99 17.79 33.10 -7.79
N PRO A 100 19.10 33.03 -7.52
CA PRO A 100 20.05 32.56 -8.53
C PRO A 100 19.68 31.17 -9.04
N ASN A 101 19.90 30.93 -10.33
CA ASN A 101 19.65 29.62 -10.93
C ASN A 101 20.42 28.52 -10.18
N PRO A 102 19.79 27.37 -9.95
CA PRO A 102 20.45 26.20 -9.42
C PRO A 102 21.69 25.78 -10.23
N PRO A 103 22.66 25.10 -9.59
CA PRO A 103 23.79 24.51 -10.30
C PRO A 103 23.29 23.45 -11.31
N PRO A 104 23.90 23.32 -12.51
CA PRO A 104 23.44 22.40 -13.56
C PRO A 104 23.33 20.93 -13.13
N GLU A 105 24.15 20.51 -12.16
CA GLU A 105 24.16 19.16 -11.58
C GLU A 105 22.82 18.79 -10.94
N ARG A 106 21.98 19.77 -10.56
CA ARG A 106 20.64 19.52 -10.01
C ARG A 106 19.76 18.72 -10.97
N TRP A 107 19.90 18.94 -12.28
CA TRP A 107 19.17 18.19 -13.33
C TRP A 107 19.57 16.72 -13.44
N GLN A 108 20.67 16.33 -12.79
CA GLN A 108 21.15 14.96 -12.73
C GLN A 108 20.87 14.31 -11.36
N GLY A 109 20.26 15.06 -10.43
CA GLY A 109 19.98 14.63 -9.07
C GLY A 109 18.68 13.84 -8.90
N ARG A 110 18.23 13.77 -7.64
CA ARG A 110 17.04 13.02 -7.21
C ARG A 110 15.80 13.34 -8.07
N ASN A 111 15.01 12.32 -8.35
CA ASN A 111 13.69 12.42 -9.00
C ASN A 111 13.66 13.09 -10.38
N ARG A 112 14.80 13.28 -11.06
CA ARG A 112 14.87 13.91 -12.40
C ARG A 112 14.00 13.25 -13.47
N GLU A 113 13.62 11.99 -13.29
CA GLU A 113 12.77 11.22 -14.21
C GLU A 113 11.26 11.42 -13.95
N TRP A 114 10.91 12.14 -12.88
CA TRP A 114 9.54 12.34 -12.40
C TRP A 114 9.03 13.76 -12.65
N LEU A 115 9.40 14.38 -13.79
CA LEU A 115 9.03 15.77 -14.12
C LEU A 115 7.52 16.06 -14.10
N HIS A 116 6.71 15.03 -14.34
CA HIS A 116 5.24 15.10 -14.32
C HIS A 116 4.64 15.12 -12.91
N LEU A 117 5.43 14.78 -11.90
CA LEU A 117 4.94 14.60 -10.53
C LEU A 117 4.77 15.96 -9.86
N ASN A 118 3.53 16.25 -9.46
CA ASN A 118 3.13 17.47 -8.79
C ASN A 118 2.24 17.11 -7.59
N ASN A 119 2.73 17.39 -6.38
CA ASN A 119 1.95 17.23 -5.16
C ASN A 119 1.39 18.59 -4.75
N ALA A 120 0.09 18.65 -4.46
CA ALA A 120 -0.56 19.85 -3.92
C ALA A 120 -1.79 19.47 -3.09
N ASP A 121 -1.65 18.43 -2.26
CA ASP A 121 -2.75 17.75 -1.60
C ASP A 121 -2.51 17.59 -0.10
N ILE A 122 -3.59 17.33 0.65
CA ILE A 122 -3.47 16.89 2.05
C ILE A 122 -3.23 15.38 2.04
N ILE A 123 -2.08 14.96 2.59
CA ILE A 123 -1.65 13.57 2.60
C ILE A 123 -1.42 13.10 4.04
N SER A 124 -1.75 11.84 4.33
CA SER A 124 -1.42 11.23 5.62
C SER A 124 0.06 10.88 5.69
N MET A 125 0.79 11.51 6.61
CA MET A 125 2.23 11.25 6.79
C MET A 125 2.48 10.14 7.82
N PRO A 126 3.59 9.38 7.70
CA PRO A 126 4.01 8.43 8.73
C PRO A 126 4.28 9.14 10.06
N ASP A 127 4.97 10.28 9.99
CA ASP A 127 5.18 11.16 11.14
C ASP A 127 5.22 12.62 10.68
N LYS A 128 4.68 13.53 11.49
CA LYS A 128 4.59 14.96 11.12
C LYS A 128 5.90 15.74 11.31
N TRP A 129 6.89 15.17 11.98
CA TRP A 129 8.14 15.81 12.37
C TRP A 129 9.38 15.15 11.74
N GLU A 130 9.56 13.85 11.95
CA GLU A 130 10.70 13.06 11.44
C GLU A 130 10.53 12.68 9.97
N TYR A 131 9.32 12.30 9.57
CA TYR A 131 8.98 11.89 8.21
C TYR A 131 7.85 12.74 7.60
N PRO A 132 8.03 14.07 7.44
CA PRO A 132 6.99 14.99 6.93
C PRO A 132 6.81 14.89 5.40
N TRP A 133 6.87 13.66 4.89
CA TRP A 133 6.74 13.25 3.50
C TRP A 133 6.07 11.88 3.45
N TYR A 134 5.39 11.56 2.35
CA TYR A 134 4.70 10.28 2.22
C TYR A 134 5.63 9.18 1.70
N ALA A 135 5.41 7.97 2.18
CA ALA A 135 5.82 6.76 1.47
C ALA A 135 4.56 6.03 0.98
N ALA A 136 4.60 5.50 -0.24
CA ALA A 136 3.42 4.89 -0.85
C ALA A 136 2.90 3.68 -0.06
N TRP A 137 3.80 2.82 0.43
CA TRP A 137 3.38 1.65 1.20
C TRP A 137 2.85 2.02 2.59
N ASP A 138 3.51 2.92 3.33
CA ASP A 138 2.99 3.46 4.60
C ASP A 138 1.58 4.03 4.42
N LEU A 139 1.36 4.83 3.37
CA LEU A 139 0.06 5.43 3.08
C LEU A 139 -1.04 4.37 2.90
N ALA A 140 -0.72 3.24 2.26
CA ALA A 140 -1.65 2.14 2.10
C ALA A 140 -2.06 1.54 3.47
N PHE A 141 -1.12 1.40 4.42
CA PHE A 141 -1.43 0.99 5.80
C PHE A 141 -2.20 2.06 6.57
N HIS A 142 -1.87 3.34 6.42
CA HIS A 142 -2.58 4.46 7.06
C HIS A 142 -4.06 4.49 6.70
N CYS A 143 -4.40 4.12 5.46
CA CYS A 143 -5.77 4.16 4.96
C CYS A 143 -6.71 3.19 5.70
N LEU A 144 -6.21 2.09 6.27
CA LEU A 144 -7.07 1.13 6.99
C LEU A 144 -7.69 1.73 8.26
N PRO A 145 -6.91 2.25 9.24
CA PRO A 145 -7.48 2.91 10.40
C PRO A 145 -8.21 4.20 10.01
N LEU A 146 -7.73 4.95 9.02
CA LEU A 146 -8.44 6.13 8.52
C LEU A 146 -9.82 5.77 7.97
N ALA A 147 -9.99 4.64 7.30
CA ALA A 147 -11.29 4.23 6.76
C ALA A 147 -12.36 3.98 7.83
N VAL A 148 -11.95 3.75 9.08
CA VAL A 148 -12.85 3.60 10.23
C VAL A 148 -13.46 4.95 10.65
N VAL A 149 -12.71 6.04 10.53
CA VAL A 149 -13.12 7.38 11.00
C VAL A 149 -13.41 8.38 9.87
N ASP A 150 -12.87 8.13 8.68
CA ASP A 150 -12.90 9.00 7.50
C ASP A 150 -12.65 8.17 6.21
N GLY A 151 -13.64 7.34 5.86
CA GLY A 151 -13.62 6.47 4.68
C GLY A 151 -13.43 7.21 3.36
N ALA A 152 -13.98 8.42 3.24
CA ALA A 152 -13.80 9.26 2.06
C ALA A 152 -12.33 9.65 1.87
N PHE A 153 -11.68 10.17 2.90
CA PHE A 153 -10.26 10.52 2.84
C PHE A 153 -9.40 9.29 2.54
N ALA A 154 -9.61 8.16 3.22
CA ALA A 154 -8.84 6.94 2.96
C ALA A 154 -8.91 6.48 1.50
N LYS A 155 -10.11 6.53 0.88
CA LYS A 155 -10.30 6.22 -0.55
C LYS A 155 -9.58 7.24 -1.45
N GLU A 156 -9.67 8.52 -1.12
CA GLU A 156 -8.99 9.59 -1.86
C GLU A 156 -7.46 9.42 -1.84
N GLN A 157 -6.87 9.07 -0.70
CA GLN A 157 -5.43 8.82 -0.57
C GLN A 157 -4.94 7.68 -1.47
N LEU A 158 -5.68 6.56 -1.51
CA LEU A 158 -5.33 5.43 -2.38
C LEU A 158 -5.46 5.79 -3.87
N VAL A 159 -6.48 6.57 -4.23
CA VAL A 159 -6.67 7.08 -5.59
C VAL A 159 -5.58 8.09 -5.96
N LEU A 160 -5.14 8.93 -5.01
CA LEU A 160 -4.19 10.02 -5.24
C LEU A 160 -2.89 9.52 -5.87
N LEU A 161 -2.27 8.49 -5.30
CA LEU A 161 -1.03 7.92 -5.82
C LEU A 161 -1.17 7.28 -7.21
N THR A 162 -2.41 7.07 -7.67
CA THR A 162 -2.71 6.52 -8.99
C THR A 162 -3.13 7.55 -10.04
N ARG A 163 -3.13 8.84 -9.67
CA ARG A 163 -3.42 9.95 -10.58
C ARG A 163 -2.32 10.12 -11.61
N GLU A 164 -2.68 10.72 -12.73
CA GLU A 164 -1.83 10.95 -13.89
C GLU A 164 -0.63 11.87 -13.58
N TRP A 165 -0.75 12.71 -12.56
CA TRP A 165 0.29 13.61 -12.06
C TRP A 165 1.00 13.09 -10.79
N TYR A 166 0.77 11.82 -10.43
CA TYR A 166 1.44 11.11 -9.33
C TYR A 166 2.12 9.83 -9.82
N MET A 167 1.37 8.96 -10.49
CA MET A 167 1.85 7.71 -11.05
C MET A 167 2.71 8.00 -12.29
N HIS A 168 3.88 7.37 -12.36
CA HIS A 168 4.72 7.45 -13.54
C HIS A 168 3.99 6.92 -14.78
N PRO A 169 4.16 7.51 -15.98
CA PRO A 169 3.53 7.05 -17.22
C PRO A 169 3.77 5.57 -17.58
N ASN A 170 4.73 4.91 -16.94
CA ASN A 170 5.02 3.48 -17.13
C ASN A 170 4.23 2.57 -16.17
N GLY A 171 3.43 3.13 -15.25
CA GLY A 171 2.67 2.41 -14.23
C GLY A 171 3.29 2.39 -12.82
N GLN A 172 4.50 2.92 -12.62
CA GLN A 172 5.15 2.92 -11.31
C GLN A 172 4.46 3.90 -10.33
N LEU A 173 4.23 3.46 -9.10
CA LEU A 173 3.83 4.35 -8.00
C LEU A 173 5.06 5.04 -7.41
N PRO A 174 4.98 6.33 -7.06
CA PRO A 174 6.11 7.04 -6.46
C PRO A 174 6.40 6.48 -5.07
N ALA A 175 7.62 5.99 -4.82
CA ALA A 175 7.96 5.38 -3.53
C ALA A 175 7.94 6.39 -2.37
N TYR A 176 8.89 7.34 -2.34
CA TYR A 176 8.98 8.39 -1.32
C TYR A 176 9.83 9.57 -1.80
N GLU A 177 9.79 10.70 -1.08
CA GLU A 177 10.41 11.98 -1.48
C GLU A 177 11.88 11.89 -1.93
N TRP A 178 12.67 11.01 -1.32
CA TRP A 178 14.11 10.88 -1.62
C TRP A 178 14.39 10.13 -2.93
N SER A 179 13.53 9.20 -3.31
CA SER A 179 13.65 8.42 -4.54
C SER A 179 12.28 7.90 -4.95
N PHE A 180 11.58 8.62 -5.83
CA PHE A 180 10.30 8.13 -6.36
C PHE A 180 10.45 6.88 -7.22
N SER A 181 11.63 6.67 -7.81
CA SER A 181 11.96 5.50 -8.63
C SER A 181 12.26 4.24 -7.82
N ASP A 182 12.39 4.34 -6.49
CA ASP A 182 12.53 3.16 -5.64
C ASP A 182 11.25 2.32 -5.68
N VAL A 183 11.36 1.10 -5.16
CA VAL A 183 10.25 0.15 -5.16
C VAL A 183 9.81 -0.09 -3.73
N ASN A 184 8.50 -0.03 -3.54
CA ASN A 184 7.84 -0.32 -2.29
C ASN A 184 7.04 -1.63 -2.41
N PRO A 185 6.72 -2.31 -1.30
CA PRO A 185 5.80 -3.44 -1.32
C PRO A 185 4.48 -3.05 -2.03
N PRO A 186 3.99 -3.84 -3.01
CA PRO A 186 2.77 -3.54 -3.75
C PRO A 186 1.50 -3.85 -2.96
N VAL A 187 1.36 -3.27 -1.77
CA VAL A 187 0.23 -3.48 -0.85
C VAL A 187 -1.01 -2.65 -1.21
N HIS A 188 -0.95 -1.83 -2.26
CA HIS A 188 -2.02 -0.89 -2.62
C HIS A 188 -3.35 -1.58 -2.97
N ALA A 189 -3.30 -2.71 -3.67
CA ALA A 189 -4.50 -3.50 -3.99
C ALA A 189 -5.15 -4.09 -2.73
N TRP A 190 -4.33 -4.58 -1.81
CA TRP A 190 -4.81 -5.07 -0.52
C TRP A 190 -5.47 -3.94 0.27
N ALA A 191 -4.82 -2.78 0.37
CA ALA A 191 -5.37 -1.63 1.08
C ALA A 191 -6.69 -1.16 0.45
N ALA A 192 -6.78 -1.08 -0.88
CA ALA A 192 -8.01 -0.75 -1.59
C ALA A 192 -9.15 -1.71 -1.25
N TRP A 193 -8.90 -3.02 -1.29
CA TRP A 193 -9.89 -4.04 -0.92
C TRP A 193 -10.31 -3.91 0.55
N ARG A 194 -9.37 -3.69 1.47
CA ARG A 194 -9.66 -3.54 2.90
C ARG A 194 -10.47 -2.27 3.18
N VAL A 195 -10.08 -1.14 2.61
CA VAL A 195 -10.80 0.15 2.75
C VAL A 195 -12.21 0.03 2.18
N TYR A 196 -12.39 -0.55 1.00
CA TYR A 196 -13.71 -0.80 0.41
C TYR A 196 -14.64 -1.56 1.36
N LYS A 197 -14.14 -2.65 1.98
CA LYS A 197 -14.95 -3.44 2.93
C LYS A 197 -15.22 -2.71 4.25
N ILE A 198 -14.25 -1.96 4.77
CA ILE A 198 -14.41 -1.18 6.01
C ILE A 198 -15.46 -0.10 5.78
N ASP A 199 -15.32 0.68 4.70
CA ASP A 199 -16.26 1.74 4.31
C ASP A 199 -17.67 1.19 4.06
N ALA A 200 -17.79 0.05 3.38
CA ALA A 200 -19.07 -0.62 3.16
C ALA A 200 -19.75 -1.04 4.46
N ARG A 201 -18.99 -1.54 5.44
CA ARG A 201 -19.51 -1.89 6.77
C ARG A 201 -19.95 -0.65 7.54
N MET A 202 -19.16 0.42 7.50
CA MET A 202 -19.45 1.66 8.23
C MET A 202 -20.66 2.40 7.67
N ASN A 203 -20.81 2.43 6.34
CA ASN A 203 -21.86 3.18 5.66
C ASN A 203 -23.06 2.32 5.23
N GLY A 204 -22.98 1.00 5.40
CA GLY A 204 -24.01 0.05 4.96
C GLY A 204 -24.14 -0.09 3.43
N LYS A 205 -23.24 0.52 2.65
CA LYS A 205 -23.25 0.51 1.19
C LYS A 205 -21.84 0.42 0.64
N ALA A 206 -21.63 -0.51 -0.28
CA ALA A 206 -20.36 -0.70 -0.95
C ALA A 206 -20.14 0.32 -2.08
N ASP A 207 -18.89 0.80 -2.22
CA ASP A 207 -18.49 1.78 -3.24
C ASP A 207 -17.79 1.10 -4.42
N ILE A 208 -18.59 0.52 -5.31
CA ILE A 208 -18.10 -0.18 -6.51
C ILE A 208 -17.33 0.75 -7.44
N ALA A 209 -17.71 2.03 -7.51
CA ALA A 209 -17.05 3.00 -8.39
C ALA A 209 -15.61 3.30 -7.93
N PHE A 210 -15.37 3.45 -6.62
CA PHE A 210 -14.02 3.52 -6.06
C PHE A 210 -13.21 2.28 -6.43
N LEU A 211 -13.79 1.09 -6.22
CA LEU A 211 -13.10 -0.17 -6.41
C LEU A 211 -12.72 -0.41 -7.88
N GLU A 212 -13.65 -0.15 -8.79
CA GLU A 212 -13.43 -0.24 -10.24
C GLU A 212 -12.37 0.75 -10.72
N ARG A 213 -12.40 1.98 -10.19
CA ARG A 213 -11.42 3.02 -10.52
C ARG A 213 -10.00 2.61 -10.14
N VAL A 214 -9.80 2.18 -8.90
CA VAL A 214 -8.46 1.81 -8.42
C VAL A 214 -7.98 0.53 -9.08
N PHE A 215 -8.87 -0.42 -9.34
CA PHE A 215 -8.56 -1.64 -10.09
C PHE A 215 -7.92 -1.33 -11.45
N HIS A 216 -8.53 -0.48 -12.27
CA HIS A 216 -7.97 -0.12 -13.58
C HIS A 216 -6.59 0.53 -13.50
N LYS A 217 -6.36 1.37 -12.49
CA LYS A 217 -5.04 1.98 -12.28
C LYS A 217 -4.00 0.98 -11.83
N LEU A 218 -4.38 0.06 -10.95
CA LEU A 218 -3.50 -0.99 -10.48
C LEU A 218 -3.18 -2.03 -11.56
N LEU A 219 -3.96 -2.13 -12.64
CA LEU A 219 -3.55 -2.91 -13.82
C LEU A 219 -2.27 -2.35 -14.47
N LEU A 220 -2.12 -1.03 -14.54
CA LEU A 220 -0.92 -0.39 -15.06
C LEU A 220 0.27 -0.71 -14.16
N ASN A 221 0.08 -0.60 -12.85
CA ASN A 221 1.12 -0.88 -11.88
C ASN A 221 1.52 -2.36 -11.84
N PHE A 222 0.55 -3.28 -11.88
CA PHE A 222 0.83 -4.71 -11.99
C PHE A 222 1.62 -5.02 -13.27
N THR A 223 1.24 -4.42 -14.40
CA THR A 223 1.94 -4.60 -15.68
C THR A 223 3.36 -4.04 -15.63
N TRP A 224 3.57 -2.91 -14.93
CA TRP A 224 4.91 -2.39 -14.66
C TRP A 224 5.77 -3.40 -13.88
N TRP A 225 5.22 -4.00 -12.82
CA TRP A 225 5.91 -5.02 -12.04
C TRP A 225 6.35 -6.20 -12.89
N VAL A 226 5.43 -6.78 -13.68
CA VAL A 226 5.74 -7.89 -14.59
C VAL A 226 6.83 -7.53 -15.59
N ASN A 227 6.81 -6.31 -16.14
CA ASN A 227 7.75 -5.93 -17.20
C ASN A 227 9.10 -5.39 -16.69
N ARG A 228 9.17 -4.89 -15.45
CA ARG A 228 10.35 -4.17 -14.93
C ARG A 228 10.98 -4.81 -13.71
N LYS A 229 10.29 -5.73 -13.06
CA LYS A 229 10.72 -6.37 -11.82
C LYS A 229 10.70 -7.89 -11.90
N ASP A 230 10.49 -8.46 -13.08
CA ASP A 230 10.76 -9.86 -13.43
C ASP A 230 11.74 -9.86 -14.62
N ALA A 231 13.03 -9.64 -14.33
CA ALA A 231 14.05 -9.47 -15.38
C ALA A 231 14.24 -10.73 -16.24
N GLY A 232 13.97 -11.91 -15.66
CA GLY A 232 14.11 -13.21 -16.33
C GLY A 232 12.86 -13.66 -17.08
N GLY A 233 11.72 -12.98 -16.92
CA GLY A 233 10.43 -13.41 -17.46
C GLY A 233 9.99 -14.77 -16.91
N ASN A 234 10.43 -15.12 -15.71
CA ASN A 234 10.27 -16.43 -15.09
C ASN A 234 9.32 -16.42 -13.89
N ASN A 235 8.64 -15.29 -13.64
CA ASN A 235 7.75 -15.05 -12.50
C ASN A 235 8.47 -15.06 -11.14
N ILE A 236 9.76 -14.74 -11.12
CA ILE A 236 10.53 -14.45 -9.92
C ILE A 236 10.86 -12.96 -9.93
N PHE A 237 10.44 -12.26 -8.88
CA PHE A 237 10.43 -10.80 -8.87
C PHE A 237 11.53 -10.22 -7.99
N GLN A 238 12.20 -9.18 -8.49
CA GLN A 238 13.26 -8.43 -7.81
C GLN A 238 12.80 -6.99 -7.60
N GLY A 239 12.36 -6.67 -6.39
CA GLY A 239 11.93 -5.35 -5.98
C GLY A 239 13.02 -4.51 -5.32
N GLY A 240 14.17 -5.08 -5.00
CA GLY A 240 15.23 -4.39 -4.27
C GLY A 240 14.91 -4.25 -2.79
N PHE A 241 14.92 -3.02 -2.27
CA PHE A 241 14.74 -2.73 -0.84
C PHE A 241 13.37 -3.16 -0.26
N LEU A 242 12.27 -2.79 -0.90
CA LEU A 242 10.89 -3.15 -0.49
C LEU A 242 10.52 -2.79 0.96
N GLY A 243 10.95 -1.63 1.47
CA GLY A 243 10.49 -1.12 2.76
C GLY A 243 11.13 -1.78 3.98
N LEU A 244 12.13 -2.65 3.79
CA LEU A 244 12.74 -3.44 4.86
C LEU A 244 14.25 -3.15 4.96
N ASP A 245 14.60 -2.09 5.68
CA ASP A 245 15.98 -1.61 5.81
C ASP A 245 16.88 -2.64 6.49
N ASN A 246 18.05 -2.87 5.92
CA ASN A 246 19.11 -3.71 6.50
C ASN A 246 18.68 -5.15 6.83
N ILE A 247 17.61 -5.66 6.19
CA ILE A 247 17.09 -7.00 6.48
C ILE A 247 17.91 -8.12 5.81
N GLY A 248 18.68 -7.78 4.77
CA GLY A 248 19.54 -8.68 4.02
C GLY A 248 21.03 -8.39 4.24
N VAL A 249 21.89 -9.29 3.76
CA VAL A 249 23.36 -9.13 3.82
C VAL A 249 23.86 -8.11 2.79
N PHE A 250 23.14 -7.94 1.69
CA PHE A 250 23.46 -6.97 0.64
C PHE A 250 22.49 -5.81 0.64
N ASP A 251 22.96 -4.64 0.22
CA ASP A 251 22.05 -3.60 -0.26
C ASP A 251 21.33 -4.14 -1.50
N ARG A 252 20.03 -4.37 -1.34
CA ARG A 252 19.19 -5.02 -2.35
C ARG A 252 18.86 -4.07 -3.50
N SER A 253 19.07 -2.77 -3.33
CA SER A 253 18.82 -1.75 -4.36
C SER A 253 20.07 -1.41 -5.17
N ALA A 254 21.25 -1.83 -4.71
CA ALA A 254 22.52 -1.58 -5.39
C ALA A 254 22.96 -2.78 -6.25
N GLU A 255 23.86 -2.51 -7.20
CA GLU A 255 24.56 -3.58 -7.92
C GLU A 255 25.42 -4.39 -6.95
N LEU A 256 25.43 -5.70 -7.12
CA LEU A 256 26.25 -6.58 -6.29
C LEU A 256 27.74 -6.36 -6.61
N PRO A 257 28.63 -6.28 -5.60
CA PRO A 257 30.06 -5.98 -5.82
C PRO A 257 30.78 -6.94 -6.78
N THR A 258 30.30 -8.18 -6.87
CA THR A 258 30.87 -9.25 -7.71
C THR A 258 30.10 -9.47 -9.02
N GLY A 259 29.12 -8.61 -9.33
CA GLY A 259 28.12 -8.87 -10.36
C GLY A 259 27.11 -9.96 -9.97
N GLY A 260 26.16 -10.23 -10.84
CA GLY A 260 25.02 -11.12 -10.59
C GLY A 260 23.81 -10.35 -10.06
N HIS A 261 22.80 -11.08 -9.58
CA HIS A 261 21.57 -10.48 -9.05
C HIS A 261 20.93 -11.34 -7.95
N LEU A 262 20.01 -10.75 -7.19
CA LEU A 262 19.26 -11.42 -6.14
C LEU A 262 17.88 -11.81 -6.66
N GLU A 263 17.53 -13.08 -6.51
CA GLU A 263 16.16 -13.58 -6.60
C GLU A 263 15.50 -13.42 -5.23
N GLN A 264 14.44 -12.63 -5.16
CA GLN A 264 13.88 -12.18 -3.88
C GLN A 264 12.60 -12.95 -3.52
N ALA A 265 12.60 -13.57 -2.34
CA ALA A 265 11.46 -14.33 -1.84
C ALA A 265 10.28 -13.43 -1.46
N ASP A 266 10.55 -12.28 -0.83
CA ASP A 266 9.51 -11.30 -0.50
C ASP A 266 8.94 -10.61 -1.73
N GLY A 267 9.76 -10.13 -2.67
CA GLY A 267 9.30 -9.49 -3.92
C GLY A 267 8.35 -10.39 -4.70
N THR A 268 8.73 -11.66 -4.84
CA THR A 268 7.91 -12.70 -5.48
C THR A 268 6.62 -12.98 -4.70
N SER A 269 6.71 -13.07 -3.37
CA SER A 269 5.54 -13.29 -2.50
C SER A 269 4.56 -12.12 -2.50
N TRP A 270 5.06 -10.89 -2.54
CA TRP A 270 4.24 -9.70 -2.64
C TRP A 270 3.47 -9.68 -3.97
N MET A 271 4.09 -10.10 -5.07
CA MET A 271 3.41 -10.22 -6.35
C MET A 271 2.37 -11.34 -6.36
N ALA A 272 2.62 -12.46 -5.67
CA ALA A 272 1.60 -13.49 -5.46
C ALA A 272 0.40 -12.93 -4.68
N MET A 273 0.65 -12.18 -3.61
CA MET A 273 -0.39 -11.49 -2.85
C MET A 273 -1.12 -10.45 -3.71
N TYR A 274 -0.41 -9.69 -4.55
CA TYR A 274 -1.01 -8.73 -5.47
C TYR A 274 -1.95 -9.42 -6.47
N CYS A 275 -1.56 -10.57 -7.04
CA CYS A 275 -2.43 -11.38 -7.87
C CYS A 275 -3.72 -11.75 -7.14
N LEU A 276 -3.64 -12.27 -5.92
CA LEU A 276 -4.82 -12.65 -5.15
C LEU A 276 -5.73 -11.47 -4.82
N ASN A 277 -5.17 -10.31 -4.44
CA ASN A 277 -5.97 -9.12 -4.17
C ASN A 277 -6.66 -8.60 -5.43
N MET A 278 -5.97 -8.57 -6.57
CA MET A 278 -6.58 -8.15 -7.84
C MET A 278 -7.61 -9.16 -8.34
N MET A 279 -7.38 -10.46 -8.15
CA MET A 279 -8.38 -11.50 -8.41
C MET A 279 -9.62 -11.26 -7.56
N ARG A 280 -9.45 -10.99 -6.26
CA ARG A 280 -10.57 -10.75 -5.34
C ARG A 280 -11.38 -9.51 -5.73
N ILE A 281 -10.70 -8.43 -6.11
CA ILE A 281 -11.37 -7.22 -6.61
C ILE A 281 -12.12 -7.52 -7.92
N ALA A 282 -11.52 -8.23 -8.86
CA ALA A 282 -12.16 -8.60 -10.11
C ALA A 282 -13.41 -9.48 -9.88
N ILE A 283 -13.36 -10.43 -8.95
CA ILE A 283 -14.51 -11.25 -8.53
C ILE A 283 -15.63 -10.36 -7.98
N GLU A 284 -15.32 -9.41 -7.11
CA GLU A 284 -16.32 -8.48 -6.56
C GLU A 284 -16.98 -7.65 -7.67
N LEU A 285 -16.17 -7.09 -8.59
CA LEU A 285 -16.69 -6.32 -9.72
C LEU A 285 -17.49 -7.20 -10.69
N ALA A 286 -17.14 -8.48 -10.84
CA ALA A 286 -17.81 -9.42 -11.73
C ALA A 286 -19.24 -9.76 -11.29
N LEU A 287 -19.56 -9.60 -10.00
CA LEU A 287 -20.92 -9.77 -9.48
C LEU A 287 -21.91 -8.75 -10.07
N GLU A 288 -21.42 -7.57 -10.47
CA GLU A 288 -22.19 -6.53 -11.14
C GLU A 288 -21.94 -6.52 -12.66
N LYS A 289 -20.70 -6.82 -13.08
CA LYS A 289 -20.23 -6.69 -14.46
C LYS A 289 -19.47 -7.96 -14.89
N PRO A 290 -20.14 -8.95 -15.49
CA PRO A 290 -19.57 -10.26 -15.80
C PRO A 290 -18.22 -10.26 -16.55
N ILE A 291 -17.92 -9.21 -17.32
CA ILE A 291 -16.66 -9.04 -18.05
C ILE A 291 -15.39 -9.10 -17.17
N TYR A 292 -15.51 -8.80 -15.86
CA TYR A 292 -14.37 -8.91 -14.95
C TYR A 292 -13.99 -10.37 -14.62
N GLN A 293 -14.78 -11.37 -15.00
CA GLN A 293 -14.41 -12.79 -14.85
C GLN A 293 -13.12 -13.14 -15.61
N ASP A 294 -12.89 -12.55 -16.78
CA ASP A 294 -11.65 -12.73 -17.55
C ASP A 294 -10.43 -12.22 -16.77
N MET A 295 -10.61 -11.09 -16.07
CA MET A 295 -9.55 -10.53 -15.24
C MET A 295 -9.30 -11.37 -13.98
N ALA A 296 -10.35 -11.88 -13.34
CA ALA A 296 -10.22 -12.81 -12.21
C ALA A 296 -9.43 -14.05 -12.63
N THR A 297 -9.78 -14.63 -13.79
CA THR A 297 -9.03 -15.72 -14.44
C THR A 297 -7.55 -15.36 -14.60
N LYS A 298 -7.23 -14.24 -15.24
CA LYS A 298 -5.85 -13.82 -15.48
C LYS A 298 -5.02 -13.78 -14.19
N PHE A 299 -5.58 -13.24 -13.11
CA PHE A 299 -4.86 -13.11 -11.85
C PHE A 299 -4.71 -14.44 -11.12
N PHE A 300 -5.73 -15.30 -11.20
CA PHE A 300 -5.65 -16.67 -10.71
C PHE A 300 -4.53 -17.46 -11.42
N GLU A 301 -4.50 -17.43 -12.76
CA GLU A 301 -3.46 -18.12 -13.53
C GLU A 301 -2.05 -17.60 -13.20
N HIS A 302 -1.89 -16.28 -13.12
CA HIS A 302 -0.62 -15.67 -12.81
C HIS A 302 -0.14 -16.03 -11.39
N PHE A 303 -1.05 -16.10 -10.41
CA PHE A 303 -0.73 -16.59 -9.07
C PHE A 303 -0.18 -18.03 -9.09
N LEU A 304 -0.78 -18.92 -9.88
CA LEU A 304 -0.28 -20.30 -10.02
C LEU A 304 1.12 -20.37 -10.65
N TYR A 305 1.40 -19.52 -11.65
CA TYR A 305 2.73 -19.44 -12.25
C TYR A 305 3.79 -18.93 -11.26
N ILE A 306 3.45 -17.94 -10.44
CA ILE A 306 4.34 -17.48 -9.36
C ILE A 306 4.58 -18.61 -8.35
N ALA A 307 3.52 -19.30 -7.90
CA ALA A 307 3.65 -20.41 -6.97
C ALA A 307 4.58 -21.51 -7.50
N ALA A 308 4.48 -21.83 -8.80
CA ALA A 308 5.37 -22.77 -9.48
C ALA A 308 6.83 -22.30 -9.56
N ALA A 309 7.05 -21.03 -9.89
CA ALA A 309 8.38 -20.45 -9.94
C ALA A 309 9.07 -20.47 -8.56
N MET A 310 8.32 -20.22 -7.48
CA MET A 310 8.87 -20.23 -6.12
C MET A 310 9.29 -21.62 -5.62
N THR A 311 8.79 -22.70 -6.23
CA THR A 311 9.03 -24.08 -5.79
C THR A 311 9.69 -24.97 -6.86
N ASN A 312 10.28 -24.38 -7.91
CA ASN A 312 10.96 -25.10 -8.98
C ASN A 312 10.09 -26.17 -9.68
N ILE A 313 8.86 -25.82 -10.08
CA ILE A 313 8.08 -26.64 -11.01
C ILE A 313 8.13 -25.96 -12.38
N GLY A 314 8.92 -26.53 -13.29
CA GLY A 314 9.12 -26.01 -14.65
C GLY A 314 10.55 -26.13 -15.20
N GLY A 315 11.50 -26.65 -14.40
CA GLY A 315 12.89 -26.80 -14.84
C GLY A 315 13.74 -25.53 -14.69
N ASN A 316 13.27 -24.53 -13.94
CA ASN A 316 14.08 -23.37 -13.57
C ASN A 316 15.01 -23.75 -12.41
N GLU A 317 16.32 -23.49 -12.52
CA GLU A 317 17.27 -23.90 -11.48
C GLU A 317 17.03 -23.21 -10.11
N VAL A 318 16.25 -22.12 -10.06
CA VAL A 318 15.99 -21.33 -8.84
C VAL A 318 14.88 -21.94 -7.98
N ASN A 319 15.22 -22.26 -6.74
CA ASN A 319 14.28 -22.67 -5.70
C ASN A 319 14.43 -21.74 -4.47
N LEU A 320 13.38 -20.99 -4.14
CA LEU A 320 13.36 -20.08 -3.00
C LEU A 320 13.01 -20.80 -1.69
N TRP A 321 12.51 -22.04 -1.77
CA TRP A 321 12.17 -22.87 -0.63
C TRP A 321 13.31 -23.82 -0.26
N ASP A 322 13.76 -23.73 0.99
CA ASP A 322 14.73 -24.67 1.54
C ASP A 322 14.00 -25.82 2.25
N ASP A 323 14.22 -27.04 1.77
CA ASP A 323 13.57 -28.23 2.32
C ASP A 323 14.16 -28.74 3.63
N GLU A 324 15.39 -28.35 3.97
CA GLU A 324 16.00 -28.71 5.26
C GLU A 324 15.47 -27.79 6.37
N ASP A 325 15.51 -26.48 6.11
CA ASP A 325 15.09 -25.45 7.04
C ASP A 325 13.57 -25.25 7.09
N LYS A 326 12.84 -25.74 6.08
CA LYS A 326 11.42 -25.50 5.87
C LYS A 326 11.11 -23.99 5.89
N PHE A 327 11.91 -23.22 5.15
CA PHE A 327 11.86 -21.77 5.15
C PHE A 327 12.15 -21.19 3.77
N TYR A 328 11.65 -19.99 3.50
CA TYR A 328 11.93 -19.28 2.25
C TYR A 328 13.13 -18.34 2.42
N TYR A 329 14.02 -18.34 1.43
CA TYR A 329 15.20 -17.48 1.40
C TYR A 329 15.34 -16.78 0.05
N ASP A 330 15.98 -15.62 0.06
CA ASP A 330 16.53 -15.01 -1.15
C ASP A 330 17.63 -15.92 -1.73
N VAL A 331 17.80 -15.90 -3.05
CA VAL A 331 18.84 -16.68 -3.74
C VAL A 331 19.74 -15.73 -4.52
N LEU A 332 21.04 -15.82 -4.29
CA LEU A 332 22.05 -15.13 -5.09
C LEU A 332 22.32 -15.90 -6.37
N ASN A 333 22.13 -15.25 -7.51
CA ASN A 333 22.54 -15.77 -8.82
C ASN A 333 23.86 -15.10 -9.23
N THR A 334 24.95 -15.88 -9.27
CA THR A 334 26.27 -15.35 -9.61
C THR A 334 26.43 -15.19 -11.14
N PRO A 335 27.38 -14.38 -11.63
CA PRO A 335 27.65 -14.27 -13.07
C PRO A 335 28.01 -15.58 -13.78
N GLN A 336 28.41 -16.60 -13.01
CA GLN A 336 28.73 -17.94 -13.51
C GLN A 336 27.52 -18.89 -13.50
N GLY A 337 26.34 -18.41 -13.11
CA GLY A 337 25.10 -19.19 -13.03
C GLY A 337 24.96 -20.02 -11.76
N HIS A 338 25.80 -19.82 -10.74
CA HIS A 338 25.61 -20.52 -9.46
C HIS A 338 24.48 -19.89 -8.67
N LEU A 339 23.65 -20.74 -8.07
CA LEU A 339 22.55 -20.34 -7.23
C LEU A 339 22.89 -20.64 -5.77
N ILE A 340 22.96 -19.59 -4.96
CA ILE A 340 23.39 -19.65 -3.57
C ILE A 340 22.26 -19.11 -2.68
N PRO A 341 21.54 -19.97 -1.94
CA PRO A 341 20.55 -19.52 -0.97
C PRO A 341 21.20 -18.67 0.14
N LEU A 342 20.62 -17.50 0.39
CA LEU A 342 21.02 -16.62 1.49
C LEU A 342 20.24 -17.02 2.75
N LYS A 343 20.77 -17.98 3.51
CA LYS A 343 20.13 -18.58 4.69
C LYS A 343 20.01 -17.62 5.89
N ILE A 344 19.20 -16.56 5.74
CA ILE A 344 18.88 -15.58 6.77
C ILE A 344 17.41 -15.74 7.15
N ARG A 345 17.13 -16.12 8.39
CA ARG A 345 15.75 -16.21 8.90
C ARG A 345 15.26 -14.83 9.32
N SER A 346 14.61 -14.14 8.40
CA SER A 346 14.03 -12.80 8.59
C SER A 346 12.57 -12.75 8.17
N LEU A 347 11.96 -11.56 8.26
CA LEU A 347 10.59 -11.34 7.80
C LEU A 347 10.39 -11.71 6.32
N ILE A 348 11.44 -11.63 5.50
CA ILE A 348 11.40 -12.01 4.07
C ILE A 348 10.79 -13.41 3.88
N GLY A 349 11.27 -14.40 4.63
CA GLY A 349 10.78 -15.78 4.50
C GLY A 349 9.39 -16.01 5.07
N LEU A 350 8.81 -15.01 5.76
CA LEU A 350 7.44 -15.03 6.28
C LEU A 350 6.44 -14.31 5.36
N ILE A 351 6.89 -13.42 4.47
CA ILE A 351 6.00 -12.74 3.49
C ILE A 351 5.15 -13.72 2.64
N PRO A 352 5.62 -14.92 2.26
CA PRO A 352 4.77 -15.91 1.59
C PRO A 352 3.46 -16.24 2.32
N LEU A 353 3.40 -16.07 3.65
CA LEU A 353 2.18 -16.27 4.46
C LEU A 353 1.08 -15.27 4.15
N PHE A 354 1.42 -14.11 3.59
CA PHE A 354 0.45 -13.05 3.33
C PHE A 354 -0.36 -13.29 2.06
N ALA A 355 0.16 -14.10 1.14
CA ALA A 355 -0.52 -14.48 -0.10
C ALA A 355 -1.57 -15.58 0.17
N VAL A 356 -2.70 -15.18 0.76
CA VAL A 356 -3.82 -16.08 1.08
C VAL A 356 -5.16 -15.51 0.64
N GLU A 357 -6.00 -16.33 0.01
CA GLU A 357 -7.37 -15.96 -0.37
C GLU A 357 -8.32 -17.17 -0.25
N ILE A 358 -9.58 -16.90 0.09
CA ILE A 358 -10.61 -17.94 0.25
C ILE A 358 -11.72 -17.70 -0.76
N LEU A 359 -12.00 -18.72 -1.57
CA LEU A 359 -13.12 -18.71 -2.50
C LEU A 359 -14.29 -19.49 -1.89
N GLU A 360 -15.39 -18.76 -1.67
CA GLU A 360 -16.65 -19.29 -1.16
C GLU A 360 -17.45 -19.91 -2.33
N PRO A 361 -18.01 -21.12 -2.18
CA PRO A 361 -18.77 -21.80 -3.24
C PRO A 361 -19.90 -20.94 -3.80
N GLU A 362 -20.64 -20.23 -2.95
CA GLU A 362 -21.78 -19.41 -3.33
C GLU A 362 -21.37 -18.20 -4.20
N THR A 363 -20.11 -17.76 -4.09
CA THR A 363 -19.56 -16.73 -4.96
C THR A 363 -19.19 -17.32 -6.32
N LEU A 364 -18.58 -18.51 -6.35
CA LEU A 364 -18.20 -19.18 -7.59
C LEU A 364 -19.42 -19.58 -8.43
N ASP A 365 -20.52 -19.98 -7.79
CA ASP A 365 -21.76 -20.36 -8.48
C ASP A 365 -22.40 -19.18 -9.24
N LYS A 366 -22.10 -17.94 -8.84
CA LYS A 366 -22.54 -16.72 -9.54
C LYS A 366 -21.62 -16.34 -10.70
N LEU A 367 -20.45 -16.97 -10.82
CA LEU A 367 -19.38 -16.62 -11.76
C LEU A 367 -19.00 -17.84 -12.61
N PRO A 368 -19.89 -18.29 -13.51
CA PRO A 368 -19.74 -19.56 -14.22
C PRO A 368 -18.51 -19.62 -15.13
N GLU A 369 -18.09 -18.50 -15.74
CA GLU A 369 -16.93 -18.46 -16.63
C GLU A 369 -15.62 -18.61 -15.84
N PHE A 370 -15.51 -17.87 -14.74
CA PHE A 370 -14.37 -17.99 -13.83
C PHE A 370 -14.32 -19.39 -13.20
N LYS A 371 -15.47 -19.92 -12.75
CA LYS A 371 -15.57 -21.28 -12.19
C LYS A 371 -15.12 -22.35 -13.20
N ALA A 372 -15.60 -22.27 -14.44
CA ALA A 372 -15.22 -23.22 -15.49
C ALA A 372 -13.72 -23.19 -15.78
N ARG A 373 -13.12 -22.00 -15.84
CA ARG A 373 -11.68 -21.86 -16.07
C ARG A 373 -10.85 -22.37 -14.90
N LEU A 374 -11.31 -22.12 -13.69
CA LEU A 374 -10.71 -22.65 -12.49
C LEU A 374 -10.75 -24.18 -12.48
N GLU A 375 -11.88 -24.80 -12.80
CA GLU A 375 -12.03 -26.26 -12.91
C GLU A 375 -11.15 -26.85 -14.02
N TRP A 376 -10.97 -26.11 -15.13
CA TRP A 376 -10.04 -26.51 -16.19
C TRP A 376 -8.60 -26.63 -15.67
N PHE A 377 -8.11 -25.68 -14.86
CA PHE A 377 -6.76 -25.78 -14.29
C PHE A 377 -6.60 -26.99 -13.37
N LEU A 378 -7.63 -27.33 -12.60
CA LEU A 378 -7.59 -28.52 -11.73
C LEU A 378 -7.48 -29.81 -12.55
N ASN A 379 -8.24 -29.89 -13.64
CA ASN A 379 -8.31 -31.11 -14.45
C ASN A 379 -7.11 -31.27 -15.39
N TYR A 380 -6.55 -30.17 -15.89
CA TYR A 380 -5.57 -30.20 -16.98
C TYR A 380 -4.19 -29.66 -16.59
N ARG A 381 -4.05 -29.00 -15.43
CA ARG A 381 -2.76 -28.49 -14.89
C ARG A 381 -2.58 -28.86 -13.40
N PRO A 382 -2.66 -30.16 -13.03
CA PRO A 382 -2.43 -30.60 -11.66
C PRO A 382 -1.02 -30.22 -11.15
N ASP A 383 -0.03 -30.15 -12.06
CA ASP A 383 1.34 -29.71 -11.78
C ASP A 383 1.40 -28.32 -11.11
N LEU A 384 0.49 -27.41 -11.46
CA LEU A 384 0.41 -26.08 -10.86
C LEU A 384 -0.50 -26.05 -9.63
N THR A 385 -1.63 -26.75 -9.69
CA THR A 385 -2.65 -26.68 -8.64
C THR A 385 -2.30 -27.50 -7.40
N GLU A 386 -1.40 -28.49 -7.51
CA GLU A 386 -0.85 -29.19 -6.35
C GLU A 386 -0.01 -28.29 -5.46
N LEU A 387 0.55 -27.20 -6.00
CA LEU A 387 1.47 -26.28 -5.30
C LEU A 387 0.82 -25.46 -4.21
N ILE A 388 -0.44 -25.15 -4.38
CA ILE A 388 -1.21 -24.33 -3.46
C ILE A 388 -1.86 -25.20 -2.39
N SER A 389 -2.23 -24.59 -1.26
CA SER A 389 -2.92 -25.30 -0.18
C SER A 389 -4.17 -26.05 -0.66
N ARG A 390 -4.43 -27.21 -0.03
CA ARG A 390 -5.57 -28.13 -0.21
C ARG A 390 -6.81 -27.51 -0.87
N TRP A 391 -6.81 -27.54 -2.21
CA TRP A 391 -7.92 -27.07 -3.02
C TRP A 391 -8.99 -28.15 -3.27
N ASN A 392 -8.55 -29.42 -3.29
CA ASN A 392 -9.41 -30.60 -3.50
C ASN A 392 -10.03 -31.15 -2.21
N GLU A 393 -9.66 -30.59 -1.04
CA GLU A 393 -10.30 -30.94 0.23
C GLU A 393 -11.26 -29.81 0.62
N PRO A 394 -12.57 -30.05 0.55
CA PRO A 394 -13.56 -29.15 1.15
C PRO A 394 -13.17 -28.78 2.58
N GLY A 395 -13.01 -27.48 2.84
CA GLY A 395 -12.98 -26.98 4.22
C GLY A 395 -14.35 -27.13 4.90
N ALA A 396 -14.56 -26.42 6.01
CA ALA A 396 -15.92 -26.25 6.55
C ALA A 396 -16.81 -25.52 5.53
N GLY A 397 -17.60 -26.28 4.76
CA GLY A 397 -18.53 -25.78 3.74
C GLY A 397 -17.94 -25.64 2.33
N GLU A 398 -17.14 -26.60 1.83
CA GLU A 398 -16.61 -26.63 0.44
C GLU A 398 -15.73 -25.43 0.03
N ARG A 399 -15.29 -24.63 1.00
CA ARG A 399 -14.36 -23.50 0.79
C ARG A 399 -13.04 -23.97 0.23
N ARG A 400 -12.52 -23.18 -0.71
CA ARG A 400 -11.25 -23.45 -1.39
C ARG A 400 -10.22 -22.39 -1.02
N LEU A 401 -9.03 -22.84 -0.57
CA LEU A 401 -7.96 -21.97 -0.06
C LEU A 401 -6.84 -21.83 -1.09
N LEU A 402 -6.58 -20.60 -1.54
CA LEU A 402 -5.38 -20.25 -2.29
C LEU A 402 -4.32 -19.75 -1.31
N SER A 403 -3.15 -20.40 -1.30
CA SER A 403 -2.01 -19.99 -0.46
C SER A 403 -0.71 -20.48 -1.08
N LEU A 404 0.35 -19.67 -1.01
CA LEU A 404 1.72 -20.10 -1.36
C LEU A 404 2.25 -21.19 -0.42
N LEU A 405 1.80 -21.16 0.84
CA LEU A 405 2.21 -22.13 1.85
C LEU A 405 1.18 -23.27 1.97
N ARG A 406 1.70 -24.50 1.92
CA ARG A 406 0.92 -25.72 2.16
C ARG A 406 0.87 -26.04 3.65
N GLY A 407 -0.23 -26.65 4.11
CA GLY A 407 -0.40 -27.01 5.52
C GLY A 407 0.68 -27.94 6.12
N HIS A 408 1.44 -28.68 5.31
CA HIS A 408 2.57 -29.47 5.81
C HIS A 408 3.86 -28.65 6.02
N ARG A 409 3.99 -27.49 5.38
CA ARG A 409 5.10 -26.54 5.57
C ARG A 409 4.92 -25.66 6.81
N MET A 410 3.76 -25.78 7.46
CA MET A 410 3.34 -25.03 8.65
C MET A 410 3.32 -25.92 9.92
N LYS A 411 3.87 -27.14 9.85
CA LYS A 411 3.85 -28.12 10.95
C LYS A 411 5.16 -28.18 11.69
#